data_AF-U2M9E6-F1
#
_entry.id   AF-U2M9E6-F1
#
_cell.length_a   1.000
_cell.length_b   1.000
_cell.length_c   1.000
_cell.angle_alpha   90.00
_cell.angle_beta   90.00
_cell.angle_gamma   90.00
#
_symmetry.space_group_name_H-M   'P 1'
#
loop_
_entity.id
_entity.type
_entity.pdbx_description
1 polymer ?
#
loop_
_entity_poly.entity_id
_entity_poly.type
_entity_poly.pdbx_seq_one_letter_code
_entity_poly.pdbx_strand_id
1 'polypeptide(L)'
;MELAVSLPIFALLLTFLAFVLLWSWRSYQNEIADAELRQEMQIAAARIVESALLSNHIRERQHGVYEMRQDVSRKKNESEKPLDKYWLADGQLLYNYASYPMTGAFSGAGVHISAFSVHPDPYAPRLYHIEMTGESMVTGRTYRIATAVYLREDMNER
;
A
#
# COMPACT_ATOMS: atom_id res chain seq x y z
N MET A 1 41.17 18.20 44.40
CA MET A 1 40.19 17.10 44.55
C MET A 1 38.91 17.31 43.72
N GLU A 2 38.64 18.51 43.19
CA GLU A 2 37.44 18.78 42.37
C GLU A 2 37.47 18.16 40.97
N LEU A 3 38.64 18.06 40.33
CA LEU A 3 38.82 17.41 39.02
C LEU A 3 38.51 15.90 39.01
N ALA A 4 38.72 15.22 40.14
CA ALA A 4 38.46 13.77 40.26
C ALA A 4 36.97 13.44 40.32
N VAL A 5 36.14 14.41 40.73
CA VAL A 5 34.67 14.26 40.87
C VAL A 5 33.95 14.84 39.65
N SER A 6 34.47 15.89 39.01
CA SER A 6 33.84 16.49 37.82
C SER A 6 34.00 15.63 36.55
N LEU A 7 35.16 14.98 36.37
CA LEU A 7 35.42 14.12 35.21
C LEU A 7 34.41 12.96 35.04
N PRO A 8 34.07 12.17 36.07
CA PRO A 8 33.07 11.11 35.94
C PRO A 8 31.65 11.65 35.68
N ILE A 9 31.30 12.83 36.23
CA ILE A 9 30.01 13.47 35.96
C ILE A 9 29.93 13.89 34.49
N PHE A 10 30.98 14.51 33.95
CA PHE A 10 31.05 14.85 32.53
C PHE A 10 30.97 13.61 31.63
N ALA A 11 31.67 12.53 31.98
CA ALA A 11 31.58 11.28 31.24
C ALA A 11 30.16 10.70 31.25
N LEU A 12 29.48 10.69 32.41
CA LEU A 12 28.09 10.25 32.51
C LEU A 12 27.15 11.10 31.65
N LEU A 13 27.27 12.43 31.70
CA LEU A 13 26.45 13.33 30.87
C LEU A 13 26.68 13.10 29.38
N LEU A 14 27.93 12.88 28.95
CA LEU A 14 28.25 12.58 27.54
C LEU A 14 27.69 11.22 27.11
N THR A 15 27.78 10.18 27.95
CA THR A 15 27.19 8.87 27.65
C THR A 15 25.67 8.95 27.56
N PHE A 16 25.03 9.69 28.48
CA PHE A 16 23.60 9.93 28.45
C PHE A 16 23.19 10.70 27.18
N LEU A 17 23.92 11.75 26.82
CA LEU A 17 23.67 12.51 25.59
C LEU A 17 23.81 11.62 24.34
N ALA A 18 24.88 10.82 24.26
CA ALA A 18 25.08 9.88 23.16
C ALA A 18 23.93 8.87 23.07
N PHE A 19 23.48 8.34 24.22
CA PHE A 19 22.34 7.44 24.28
C PHE A 19 21.05 8.11 23.79
N VAL A 20 20.74 9.32 24.26
CA VAL A 20 19.56 10.08 23.85
C VAL A 20 19.57 10.35 22.35
N LEU A 21 20.71 10.74 21.79
CA LEU A 21 20.85 11.01 20.35
C LEU A 21 20.63 9.74 19.50
N LEU A 22 21.26 8.63 19.88
CA LEU A 22 21.09 7.35 19.19
C LEU A 22 19.65 6.85 19.27
N TRP A 23 19.03 6.96 20.45
CA TRP A 23 17.64 6.58 20.66
C TRP A 23 16.69 7.46 19.85
N SER A 24 16.89 8.78 19.88
CA SER A 24 16.08 9.74 19.13
C SER A 24 16.18 9.49 17.62
N TRP A 25 17.39 9.21 17.11
CA TRP A 25 17.59 8.88 15.72
C TRP A 25 16.88 7.58 15.32
N ARG A 26 17.02 6.52 16.14
CA ARG A 26 16.33 5.24 15.92
C ARG A 26 14.81 5.43 15.92
N SER A 27 14.29 6.22 16.85
CA SER A 27 12.85 6.51 16.96
C SER A 27 12.35 7.25 15.73
N TYR A 28 13.07 8.28 15.30
CA TYR A 28 12.75 9.07 14.11
C TYR A 28 12.69 8.21 12.84
N GLN A 29 13.68 7.33 12.64
CA GLN A 29 13.69 6.41 11.50
C GLN A 29 12.49 5.45 11.50
N ASN A 30 12.11 4.93 12.67
CA ASN A 30 10.95 4.05 12.79
C ASN A 30 9.63 4.79 12.48
N GLU A 31 9.48 6.04 12.95
CA GLU A 31 8.27 6.82 12.67
C GLU A 31 8.13 7.16 11.20
N ILE A 32 9.23 7.51 10.51
CA ILE A 32 9.22 7.75 9.07
C ILE A 32 8.81 6.48 8.31
N ALA A 33 9.43 5.34 8.64
CA ALA A 33 9.13 4.08 7.97
C ALA A 33 7.64 3.68 8.12
N ASP A 34 7.06 3.90 9.30
CA ASP A 34 5.65 3.60 9.51
C ASP A 34 4.71 4.60 8.80
N ALA A 35 5.11 5.87 8.74
CA ALA A 35 4.36 6.89 8.02
C ALA A 35 4.34 6.61 6.51
N GLU A 36 5.50 6.26 5.95
CA GLU A 36 5.65 5.89 4.53
C GLU A 36 4.89 4.61 4.19
N LEU A 37 4.93 3.58 5.05
CA LEU A 37 4.09 2.38 4.90
C LEU A 37 2.61 2.75 4.79
N ARG A 38 2.10 3.57 5.71
CA ARG A 38 0.70 3.99 5.69
C ARG A 38 0.39 4.81 4.45
N GLN A 39 1.27 5.74 4.08
CA GLN A 39 1.06 6.64 2.95
C GLN A 39 1.00 5.88 1.62
N GLU A 40 1.98 5.03 1.32
CA GLU A 40 1.98 4.24 0.09
C GLU A 40 0.77 3.32 0.00
N MET A 41 0.44 2.64 1.11
CA MET A 41 -0.74 1.79 1.20
C MET A 41 -2.04 2.57 0.92
N GLN A 42 -2.18 3.78 1.47
CA GLN A 42 -3.36 4.62 1.25
C GLN A 42 -3.45 5.15 -0.19
N ILE A 43 -2.33 5.55 -0.79
CA ILE A 43 -2.29 5.98 -2.21
C ILE A 43 -2.67 4.82 -3.13
N ALA A 44 -2.10 3.64 -2.91
CA ALA A 44 -2.41 2.44 -3.67
C ALA A 44 -3.89 2.05 -3.52
N ALA A 45 -4.41 2.04 -2.29
CA ALA A 45 -5.82 1.75 -2.02
C ALA A 45 -6.75 2.76 -2.69
N ALA A 46 -6.47 4.06 -2.57
CA ALA A 46 -7.25 5.11 -3.22
C ALA A 46 -7.31 4.92 -4.74
N ARG A 47 -6.19 4.57 -5.37
CA ARG A 47 -6.12 4.31 -6.80
C ARG A 47 -6.93 3.08 -7.22
N ILE A 48 -6.83 1.97 -6.48
CA ILE A 48 -7.63 0.76 -6.75
C ILE A 48 -9.12 1.05 -6.60
N VAL A 49 -9.51 1.78 -5.54
CA VAL A 49 -10.91 2.16 -5.29
C VAL A 49 -11.43 3.07 -6.40
N GLU A 50 -10.63 4.04 -6.87
CA GLU A 50 -10.99 4.88 -8.02
C GLU A 50 -11.27 4.04 -9.27
N SER A 51 -10.38 3.09 -9.60
CA SER A 51 -10.58 2.18 -10.72
C SER A 51 -11.79 1.27 -10.53
N ALA A 52 -12.06 0.79 -9.31
CA ALA A 52 -13.25 -0.01 -9.00
C ALA A 52 -14.54 0.81 -9.18
N LEU A 53 -14.60 2.04 -8.67
CA LEU A 53 -15.75 2.93 -8.82
C LEU A 53 -16.06 3.26 -10.29
N LEU A 54 -15.06 3.27 -11.16
CA LEU A 54 -15.22 3.49 -12.60
C LEU A 54 -15.48 2.20 -13.39
N SER A 55 -15.44 1.04 -12.73
CA SER A 55 -15.65 -0.26 -13.36
C SER A 55 -17.13 -0.63 -13.39
N ASN A 56 -17.56 -1.31 -14.45
CA ASN A 56 -18.88 -1.94 -14.48
C ASN A 56 -18.85 -3.31 -13.79
N HIS A 57 -17.71 -4.02 -13.91
CA HIS A 57 -17.42 -5.27 -13.22
C HIS A 57 -15.91 -5.40 -12.97
N ILE A 58 -15.48 -6.27 -12.06
CA ILE A 58 -14.06 -6.58 -11.84
C ILE A 58 -13.82 -8.04 -12.25
N ARG A 59 -12.81 -8.29 -13.09
CA ARG A 59 -12.40 -9.64 -13.52
C ARG A 59 -11.09 -10.03 -12.86
N GLU A 60 -11.03 -11.24 -12.33
CA GLU A 60 -9.76 -11.90 -12.01
C GLU A 60 -9.38 -12.78 -13.19
N ARG A 61 -8.40 -12.37 -14.00
CA ARG A 61 -8.04 -13.09 -15.24
C ARG A 61 -7.22 -14.34 -14.95
N GLN A 62 -6.29 -14.19 -14.02
CA GLN A 62 -5.42 -15.21 -13.46
C GLN A 62 -5.37 -14.95 -11.96
N HIS A 63 -5.06 -15.98 -11.19
CA HIS A 63 -5.06 -15.86 -9.74
C HIS A 63 -4.19 -14.67 -9.29
N GLY A 64 -4.81 -13.71 -8.59
CA GLY A 64 -4.15 -12.49 -8.11
C GLY A 64 -3.94 -11.36 -9.14
N VAL A 65 -4.49 -11.48 -10.36
CA VAL A 65 -4.46 -10.43 -11.39
C VAL A 65 -5.86 -9.88 -11.62
N TYR A 66 -6.08 -8.65 -11.15
CA TYR A 66 -7.37 -7.98 -11.17
C TYR A 66 -7.44 -6.94 -12.29
N GLU A 67 -8.44 -7.07 -13.15
CA GLU A 67 -8.71 -6.22 -14.29
C GLU A 67 -9.93 -5.32 -14.01
N MET A 68 -9.74 -4.02 -14.20
CA MET A 68 -10.71 -2.96 -13.88
C MET A 68 -10.83 -1.95 -15.02
N ARG A 69 -11.86 -1.11 -14.94
CA ARG A 69 -12.17 0.03 -15.83
C ARG A 69 -12.16 -0.39 -17.30
N GLN A 70 -13.23 -1.01 -17.74
CA GLN A 70 -13.33 -1.54 -19.09
C GLN A 70 -13.55 -0.45 -20.15
N ASP A 71 -12.88 -0.57 -21.30
CA ASP A 71 -13.10 0.33 -22.43
C ASP A 71 -14.43 0.03 -23.12
N VAL A 72 -15.45 0.84 -22.78
CA VAL A 72 -16.81 0.76 -23.31
C VAL A 72 -16.94 1.34 -24.73
N SER A 73 -15.90 2.00 -25.25
CA SER A 73 -15.96 2.69 -26.57
C SER A 73 -15.67 1.77 -27.75
N ARG A 74 -15.27 0.51 -27.50
CA ARG A 74 -15.02 -0.47 -28.57
C ARG A 74 -16.32 -1.04 -29.15
N LYS A 75 -16.33 -1.28 -30.46
CA LYS A 75 -17.46 -1.88 -31.18
C LYS A 75 -17.83 -3.22 -30.54
N LYS A 76 -19.12 -3.54 -30.53
CA LYS A 76 -19.78 -4.75 -29.97
C LYS A 76 -19.15 -6.12 -30.35
N ASN A 77 -18.20 -6.15 -31.28
CA ASN A 77 -17.52 -7.34 -31.79
C ASN A 77 -16.04 -7.46 -31.34
N GLU A 78 -15.51 -6.50 -30.59
CA GLU A 78 -14.16 -6.59 -30.01
C GLU A 78 -14.26 -6.92 -28.52
N SER A 79 -13.42 -7.85 -28.05
CA SER A 79 -13.33 -8.19 -26.64
C SER A 79 -13.01 -6.96 -25.81
N GLU A 80 -13.82 -6.75 -24.78
CA GLU A 80 -13.67 -5.70 -23.79
C GLU A 80 -12.26 -5.70 -23.20
N LYS A 81 -11.53 -4.59 -23.34
CA LYS A 81 -10.15 -4.44 -22.88
C LYS A 81 -10.15 -3.68 -21.56
N PRO A 82 -9.48 -4.19 -20.51
CA PRO A 82 -9.31 -3.44 -19.28
C PRO A 82 -8.33 -2.29 -19.48
N LEU A 83 -8.65 -1.13 -18.91
CA LEU A 83 -7.76 0.03 -18.86
C LEU A 83 -6.84 -0.03 -17.64
N ASP A 84 -7.23 -0.77 -16.60
CA ASP A 84 -6.48 -0.91 -15.36
C ASP A 84 -6.25 -2.39 -15.01
N LYS A 85 -5.03 -2.71 -14.61
CA LYS A 85 -4.63 -4.04 -14.12
C LYS A 85 -3.79 -3.90 -12.86
N TYR A 86 -4.11 -4.72 -11.86
CA TYR A 86 -3.40 -4.78 -10.59
C TYR A 86 -2.99 -6.20 -10.27
N TRP A 87 -1.75 -6.38 -9.85
CA TRP A 87 -1.24 -7.66 -9.37
C TRP A 87 -0.05 -7.47 -8.44
N LEU A 88 0.24 -8.48 -7.65
CA LEU A 88 1.45 -8.53 -6.84
C LEU A 88 2.60 -9.18 -7.62
N ALA A 89 3.77 -8.57 -7.54
CA ALA A 89 5.03 -9.18 -7.97
C ALA A 89 6.14 -8.77 -7.02
N ASP A 90 6.92 -9.73 -6.54
CA ASP A 90 8.08 -9.52 -5.65
C ASP A 90 7.77 -8.63 -4.42
N GLY A 91 6.55 -8.75 -3.89
CA GLY A 91 6.12 -7.95 -2.74
C GLY A 91 5.75 -6.50 -3.07
N GLN A 92 5.57 -6.16 -4.33
CA GLN A 92 5.14 -4.86 -4.78
C GLN A 92 3.81 -4.96 -5.51
N LEU A 93 2.95 -3.95 -5.31
CA LEU A 93 1.72 -3.82 -6.07
C LEU A 93 2.02 -3.11 -7.38
N LEU A 94 1.80 -3.80 -8.50
CA LEU A 94 2.02 -3.28 -9.84
C LEU A 94 0.72 -2.74 -10.45
N TYR A 95 0.85 -1.73 -11.30
CA TYR A 95 -0.25 -1.13 -12.05
C TYR A 95 0.07 -1.03 -13.53
N ASN A 96 -0.69 -1.75 -14.37
CA ASN A 96 -0.61 -1.80 -15.85
C ASN A 96 0.72 -2.26 -16.47
N TYR A 97 1.86 -1.81 -15.95
CA TYR A 97 3.20 -2.09 -16.43
C TYR A 97 4.10 -2.42 -15.23
N ALA A 98 4.87 -3.49 -15.34
CA ALA A 98 5.78 -3.93 -14.27
C ALA A 98 6.93 -2.94 -14.00
N SER A 99 7.18 -1.99 -14.90
CA SER A 99 8.27 -1.02 -14.78
C SER A 99 8.02 0.08 -13.75
N TYR A 100 6.80 0.21 -13.21
CA TYR A 100 6.45 1.24 -12.23
C TYR A 100 5.57 0.66 -11.11
N PRO A 101 6.18 0.11 -10.05
CA PRO A 101 5.42 -0.34 -8.89
C PRO A 101 4.74 0.84 -8.19
N MET A 102 3.50 0.65 -7.74
CA MET A 102 2.76 1.63 -6.96
C MET A 102 3.21 1.67 -5.49
N THR A 103 3.85 0.61 -5.01
CA THR A 103 4.35 0.47 -3.64
C THR A 103 5.78 -0.07 -3.64
N GLY A 104 6.56 0.24 -2.61
CA GLY A 104 7.95 -0.17 -2.48
C GLY A 104 8.91 0.64 -3.35
N ALA A 105 8.49 1.81 -3.83
CA ALA A 105 9.31 2.71 -4.64
C ALA A 105 10.18 3.66 -3.79
N PHE A 106 9.84 3.84 -2.51
CA PHE A 106 10.56 4.73 -1.59
C PHE A 106 11.52 3.93 -0.69
N SER A 107 12.63 4.60 -0.34
CA SER A 107 13.77 3.97 0.36
C SER A 107 13.65 3.98 1.88
N GLY A 108 12.61 4.59 2.46
CA GLY A 108 12.52 4.83 3.90
C GLY A 108 11.90 3.65 4.65
N ALA A 109 10.75 3.15 4.20
CA ALA A 109 10.08 2.00 4.81
C ALA A 109 10.44 0.67 4.15
N GLY A 110 10.76 0.70 2.85
CA GLY A 110 10.83 -0.49 2.02
C GLY A 110 9.53 -1.27 2.08
N VAL A 111 8.42 -0.69 1.60
CA VAL A 111 7.08 -1.29 1.74
C VAL A 111 6.99 -2.62 0.98
N HIS A 112 6.65 -3.68 1.70
CA HIS A 112 6.40 -5.01 1.16
C HIS A 112 4.92 -5.37 1.29
N ILE A 113 4.23 -5.59 0.17
CA ILE A 113 2.83 -6.02 0.14
C ILE A 113 2.78 -7.54 0.23
N SER A 114 2.35 -8.05 1.39
CA SER A 114 2.27 -9.48 1.67
C SER A 114 1.00 -10.12 1.13
N ALA A 115 -0.08 -9.34 0.99
CA ALA A 115 -1.36 -9.82 0.50
C ALA A 115 -2.17 -8.71 -0.19
N PHE A 116 -2.83 -9.07 -1.29
CA PHE A 116 -3.78 -8.21 -1.99
C PHE A 116 -4.88 -9.08 -2.59
N SER A 117 -6.14 -8.71 -2.35
CA SER A 117 -7.27 -9.40 -2.94
C SER A 117 -8.43 -8.47 -3.25
N VAL A 118 -9.20 -8.84 -4.28
CA VAL A 118 -10.45 -8.20 -4.63
C VAL A 118 -11.47 -9.29 -4.93
N HIS A 119 -12.54 -9.35 -4.15
CA HIS A 119 -13.55 -10.39 -4.31
C HIS A 119 -14.96 -9.83 -4.21
N PRO A 120 -15.92 -10.38 -4.97
CA PRO A 120 -17.32 -9.97 -4.89
C PRO A 120 -17.91 -10.34 -3.52
N ASP A 121 -18.83 -9.53 -3.03
CA ASP A 121 -19.65 -9.88 -1.88
C ASP A 121 -20.63 -11.01 -2.25
N PRO A 122 -20.73 -12.07 -1.43
CA PRO A 122 -21.60 -13.21 -1.73
C PRO A 122 -23.11 -12.90 -1.62
N TYR A 123 -23.49 -11.82 -0.94
CA TYR A 123 -24.88 -11.46 -0.64
C TYR A 123 -25.34 -10.16 -1.29
N ALA A 124 -24.42 -9.26 -1.65
CA ALA A 124 -24.70 -7.97 -2.26
C ALA A 124 -24.17 -7.90 -3.71
N PRO A 125 -25.06 -7.93 -4.72
CA PRO A 125 -24.64 -7.78 -6.12
C PRO A 125 -23.86 -6.47 -6.32
N ARG A 126 -22.76 -6.55 -7.10
CA ARG A 126 -21.88 -5.42 -7.44
C ARG A 126 -21.12 -4.79 -6.27
N LEU A 127 -21.23 -5.32 -5.06
CA LEU A 127 -20.35 -4.96 -3.96
C LEU A 127 -19.08 -5.81 -4.05
N TYR A 128 -17.91 -5.18 -3.94
CA TYR A 128 -16.63 -5.86 -3.93
C TYR A 128 -15.83 -5.45 -2.70
N HIS A 129 -15.21 -6.43 -2.06
CA HIS A 129 -14.28 -6.25 -0.96
C HIS A 129 -12.86 -6.17 -1.51
N ILE A 130 -12.15 -5.11 -1.15
CA ILE A 130 -10.75 -4.87 -1.51
C ILE A 130 -9.94 -4.93 -0.22
N GLU A 131 -8.99 -5.85 -0.17
CA GLU A 131 -8.10 -6.02 0.97
C GLU A 131 -6.64 -5.96 0.55
N MET A 132 -5.84 -5.27 1.34
CA MET A 132 -4.39 -5.15 1.13
C MET A 132 -3.67 -5.16 2.46
N THR A 133 -2.59 -5.91 2.56
CA THR A 133 -1.72 -5.97 3.74
C THR A 133 -0.29 -5.67 3.32
N GLY A 134 0.31 -4.68 3.98
CA GLY A 134 1.69 -4.26 3.76
C GLY A 134 2.52 -4.36 5.06
N GLU A 135 3.82 -4.50 4.91
CA GLU A 135 4.81 -4.58 5.98
C GLU A 135 5.94 -3.58 5.71
N SER A 136 6.40 -2.91 6.77
CA SER A 136 7.65 -2.14 6.69
C SER A 136 8.83 -3.08 6.89
N MET A 137 9.75 -3.13 5.92
CA MET A 137 10.97 -3.94 6.03
C MET A 137 12.00 -3.35 7.03
N VAL A 138 11.77 -2.13 7.52
CA VAL A 138 12.62 -1.47 8.53
C VAL A 138 12.14 -1.73 9.95
N THR A 139 10.83 -1.67 10.20
CA THR A 139 10.25 -1.83 11.55
C THR A 139 9.60 -3.20 11.78
N GLY A 140 9.33 -3.97 10.71
CA GLY A 140 8.56 -5.21 10.75
C GLY A 140 7.07 -5.00 11.08
N ARG A 141 6.60 -3.75 11.08
CA ARG A 141 5.21 -3.43 11.41
C ARG A 141 4.32 -3.70 10.20
N THR A 142 3.20 -4.35 10.45
CA THR A 142 2.18 -4.65 9.44
C THR A 142 1.05 -3.62 9.48
N TYR A 143 0.55 -3.24 8.32
CA TYR A 143 -0.62 -2.39 8.15
C TYR A 143 -1.60 -3.03 7.16
N ARG A 144 -2.87 -3.08 7.53
CA ARG A 144 -3.94 -3.65 6.70
C ARG A 144 -4.97 -2.58 6.35
N ILE A 145 -5.35 -2.55 5.09
CA ILE A 145 -6.50 -1.80 4.58
C ILE A 145 -7.53 -2.83 4.10
N ALA A 146 -8.78 -2.66 4.53
CA ALA A 146 -9.92 -3.39 4.02
C ALA A 146 -11.05 -2.38 3.77
N THR A 147 -11.66 -2.45 2.59
CA THR A 147 -12.77 -1.58 2.21
C THR A 147 -13.72 -2.32 1.27
N ALA A 148 -14.96 -1.83 1.18
CA ALA A 148 -15.96 -2.37 0.28
C ALA A 148 -16.48 -1.26 -0.65
N VAL A 149 -16.61 -1.58 -1.94
CA VAL A 149 -16.97 -0.62 -2.98
C VAL A 149 -18.10 -1.17 -3.83
N TYR A 150 -19.16 -0.38 -3.98
CA TYR A 150 -20.18 -0.62 -5.00
C TYR A 150 -19.66 -0.15 -6.36
N LEU A 151 -19.70 -1.04 -7.35
CA LEU A 151 -19.36 -0.69 -8.72
C LEU A 151 -20.41 0.23 -9.34
N ARG A 152 -20.00 1.03 -10.33
CA ARG A 152 -20.92 1.91 -11.07
C ARG A 152 -22.05 1.09 -11.67
N GLU A 153 -23.27 1.62 -11.62
CA GLU A 153 -24.42 1.02 -12.29
C GLU A 153 -24.28 1.09 -13.81
N ASP A 154 -24.67 0.01 -14.50
CA ASP A 154 -24.67 -0.01 -15.96
C ASP A 154 -25.86 0.83 -16.43
N MET A 155 -25.60 2.06 -16.87
CA MET A 155 -26.60 2.98 -17.42
C MET A 155 -27.16 2.52 -18.79
N ASN A 156 -26.99 1.25 -19.16
CA ASN A 156 -27.42 0.68 -20.44
C ASN A 156 -28.80 0.01 -20.41
N GLU A 157 -29.55 0.12 -19.30
CA GLU A 157 -30.97 -0.22 -19.27
C GLU A 157 -31.83 1.01 -19.60
N ARG A 158 -31.88 1.35 -20.90
CA ARG A 158 -32.98 2.09 -21.52
C ARG A 158 -33.23 1.59 -22.94
#